data_AF-A0A7X9T8K9-F1
#
_entry.id   AF-A0A7X9T8K9-F1
#
_cell.length_a   1.000
_cell.length_b   1.000
_cell.length_c   1.000
_cell.angle_alpha   90.00
_cell.angle_beta   90.00
_cell.angle_gamma   90.00
#
_symmetry.space_group_name_H-M   'P 1'
#
loop_
_entity.id
_entity.type
_entity.pdbx_description
1 polymer ?
#
loop_
_entity_poly.entity_id
_entity_poly.type
_entity_poly.pdbx_seq_one_letter_code
_entity_poly.pdbx_strand_id
1 'polypeptide(L)'
;MTEFKAANGSSVTDKMIDEWCDALDNDKWPEGWKNRSKVVYGRPPLSAGGTATLSIKVPVAMKQAIAKEAKRHGTSTSNYARALLAKAMLAE
;
A
#
# COMPACT_ATOMS: atom_id res chain seq x y z
N MET A 1 -25.90 3.10 5.36
CA MET A 1 -25.22 4.30 5.88
C MET A 1 -25.20 4.17 7.38
N THR A 2 -24.02 3.95 7.94
CA THR A 2 -23.80 3.79 9.37
C THR A 2 -23.67 5.19 9.99
N GLU A 3 -24.31 5.39 11.14
CA GLU A 3 -24.26 6.64 11.89
C GLU A 3 -23.57 6.38 13.24
N PHE A 4 -22.52 7.14 13.52
CA PHE A 4 -21.71 7.05 14.73
C PHE A 4 -21.94 8.28 15.60
N LYS A 5 -21.90 8.10 16.92
CA LYS A 5 -21.92 9.22 17.87
C LYS A 5 -20.50 9.55 18.30
N ALA A 6 -20.07 10.77 17.99
CA ALA A 6 -18.81 11.31 18.48
C ALA A 6 -18.90 11.63 19.98
N ALA A 7 -17.75 11.76 20.65
CA ALA A 7 -17.66 12.05 22.07
C ALA A 7 -18.32 13.37 22.49
N ASN A 8 -18.45 14.32 21.55
CA ASN A 8 -19.14 15.60 21.75
C ASN A 8 -20.66 15.53 21.44
N GLY A 9 -21.21 14.33 21.19
CA GLY A 9 -22.63 14.11 20.89
C GLY A 9 -23.03 14.32 19.42
N SER A 10 -22.11 14.78 18.57
CA SER A 10 -22.39 14.96 17.14
C SER A 10 -22.49 13.62 16.40
N SER A 11 -23.38 13.56 15.41
CA SER A 11 -23.51 12.41 14.52
C SER A 11 -22.48 12.49 13.39
N VAL A 12 -21.77 11.39 13.17
CA VAL A 12 -20.80 11.20 12.10
C VAL A 12 -21.29 10.08 11.20
N THR A 13 -21.24 10.27 9.89
CA THR A 13 -21.65 9.24 8.91
C THR A 13 -20.43 8.67 8.20
N ASP A 14 -20.58 7.47 7.61
CA ASP A 14 -19.54 6.88 6.74
C ASP A 14 -19.07 7.88 5.67
N LYS A 15 -20.01 8.60 5.04
CA LYS A 15 -19.72 9.60 4.00
C LYS A 15 -18.82 10.74 4.52
N MET A 16 -19.07 11.21 5.74
CA MET A 16 -18.24 12.27 6.34
C MET A 16 -16.83 11.76 6.61
N ILE A 17 -16.68 10.50 7.02
CA ILE A 17 -15.37 9.88 7.23
C ILE A 17 -14.61 9.80 5.91
N ASP A 18 -15.25 9.32 4.84
CA ASP A 18 -14.64 9.23 3.52
C ASP A 18 -14.18 10.61 3.01
N GLU A 19 -15.04 11.64 3.12
CA GLU A 19 -14.69 13.02 2.74
C GLU A 19 -13.52 13.59 3.55
N TRP A 20 -13.42 13.26 4.84
CA TRP A 20 -12.27 13.67 5.67
C TRP A 20 -11.00 12.92 5.29
N CYS A 21 -11.06 11.61 5.05
CA CYS A 21 -9.92 10.83 4.58
C CYS A 21 -9.38 11.41 3.27
N ASP A 22 -10.25 11.68 2.30
CA ASP A 22 -9.88 12.29 1.02
C ASP A 22 -9.23 13.67 1.20
N ALA A 23 -9.75 14.50 2.12
CA ALA A 23 -9.16 15.80 2.42
C ALA A 23 -7.74 15.67 2.99
N LEU A 24 -7.56 14.78 3.97
CA LEU A 24 -6.27 14.54 4.61
C LEU A 24 -5.23 13.96 3.65
N ASP A 25 -5.64 13.04 2.75
CA ASP A 25 -4.79 12.48 1.71
C ASP A 25 -4.31 13.55 0.71
N ASN A 26 -5.07 14.64 0.55
CA ASN A 26 -4.74 15.79 -0.29
C ASN A 26 -4.09 16.95 0.48
N ASP A 27 -3.54 16.68 1.67
CA ASP A 27 -2.86 17.67 2.53
C ASP A 27 -3.76 18.86 2.95
N LYS A 28 -5.08 18.65 2.99
CA LYS A 28 -6.06 19.63 3.50
C LYS A 28 -6.37 19.32 4.96
N TRP A 29 -5.78 20.10 5.85
CA TRP A 29 -5.89 19.89 7.29
C TRP A 29 -6.95 20.80 7.93
N PRO A 30 -7.62 20.33 9.00
CA PRO A 30 -8.47 21.19 9.82
C PRO A 30 -7.71 22.40 10.37
N GLU A 31 -8.44 23.45 10.72
CA GLU A 31 -7.84 24.65 11.30
C GLU A 31 -7.02 24.34 12.57
N GLY A 32 -5.82 24.91 12.66
CA GLY A 32 -4.87 24.65 13.75
C GLY A 32 -4.08 23.35 13.64
N TRP A 33 -4.42 22.47 12.69
CA TRP A 33 -3.66 21.26 12.41
C TRP A 33 -2.59 21.55 11.36
N LYS A 34 -1.44 20.89 11.50
CA LYS A 34 -0.37 20.93 10.51
C LYS A 34 0.19 19.54 10.31
N ASN A 35 0.48 19.20 9.05
CA ASN A 35 1.24 17.99 8.75
C ASN A 35 2.61 18.08 9.45
N ARG A 36 2.93 17.11 10.31
CA ARG A 36 4.23 17.03 11.01
C ARG A 36 5.23 16.13 10.27
N SER A 37 4.81 15.53 9.17
CA SER A 37 5.59 14.60 8.38
C SER A 37 5.90 15.22 7.02
N LYS A 38 7.01 14.81 6.41
CA LYS A 38 7.24 15.11 5.00
C LYS A 38 6.28 14.27 4.17
N VAL A 39 5.45 14.89 3.34
CA VAL A 39 4.67 14.17 2.33
C VAL A 39 5.65 13.49 1.38
N VAL A 40 5.65 12.16 1.37
CA VAL A 40 6.46 11.36 0.45
C VAL A 40 5.58 10.96 -0.71
N TYR A 41 5.71 11.66 -1.82
CA TYR A 41 5.06 11.28 -3.05
C TYR A 41 5.67 9.99 -3.61
N GLY A 42 4.82 9.05 -3.99
CA GLY A 42 5.21 7.76 -4.56
C GLY A 42 4.90 6.58 -3.66
N ARG A 43 5.42 5.42 -4.03
CA ARG A 43 5.19 4.18 -3.26
C ARG A 43 6.07 4.19 -2.01
N PRO A 44 5.53 3.87 -0.82
CA PRO A 44 6.34 3.67 0.37
C PRO A 44 7.51 2.71 0.09
N PRO A 45 8.67 2.92 0.72
CA PRO A 45 9.79 2.00 0.57
C PRO A 45 9.38 0.59 0.97
N LEU A 46 9.90 -0.42 0.28
CA LEU A 46 9.53 -1.83 0.53
C LEU A 46 9.92 -2.32 1.92
N SER A 47 10.88 -1.67 2.58
CA SER A 47 11.30 -1.94 3.95
C SER A 47 11.92 -0.70 4.59
N ALA A 48 11.82 -0.58 5.91
CA ALA A 48 12.48 0.47 6.68
C ALA A 48 14.00 0.28 6.78
N GLY A 49 14.49 -0.96 6.74
CA GLY A 49 15.91 -1.32 6.78
C GLY A 49 16.63 -1.22 5.43
N GLY A 50 15.96 -0.68 4.41
CA GLY A 50 16.46 -0.59 3.05
C GLY A 50 16.11 -1.80 2.17
N THR A 51 16.60 -1.77 0.94
CA THR A 51 16.35 -2.81 -0.07
C THR A 51 17.63 -3.10 -0.85
N ALA A 52 17.88 -4.38 -1.13
CA ALA A 52 18.97 -4.81 -2.00
C ALA A 52 18.41 -5.43 -3.29
N THR A 53 19.17 -5.32 -4.38
CA THR A 53 18.84 -5.97 -5.66
C THR A 53 19.34 -7.42 -5.64
N LEU A 54 18.43 -8.36 -5.90
CA LEU A 54 18.77 -9.76 -6.16
C LEU A 54 18.75 -10.02 -7.67
N SER A 55 19.92 -10.30 -8.25
CA SER A 55 20.08 -10.59 -9.68
C SER A 55 20.24 -12.09 -9.90
N ILE A 56 19.26 -12.73 -10.55
CA ILE A 56 19.29 -14.16 -10.88
C ILE A 56 19.03 -14.38 -12.37
N LYS A 57 19.71 -15.37 -12.96
CA LYS A 57 19.37 -15.88 -14.29
C LYS A 57 18.40 -17.05 -14.13
N VAL A 58 17.33 -17.03 -14.92
CA VAL A 58 16.32 -18.09 -14.96
C VAL A 58 16.05 -18.50 -16.40
N PRO A 59 15.55 -19.73 -16.66
CA PRO A 59 15.08 -20.11 -17.98
C PRO A 59 14.03 -19.13 -18.53
N VAL A 60 14.02 -18.91 -19.85
CA VAL A 60 13.09 -18.00 -20.52
C VAL A 60 11.63 -18.36 -20.20
N ALA A 61 11.30 -19.65 -20.24
CA ALA A 61 9.97 -20.15 -19.92
C ALA A 61 9.55 -19.80 -18.48
N MET A 62 10.48 -19.84 -17.53
CA MET A 62 10.20 -19.47 -16.14
C MET A 62 9.90 -17.98 -16.01
N LYS A 63 10.69 -17.10 -16.65
CA LYS A 63 10.42 -15.65 -16.67
C LYS A 63 9.03 -15.36 -17.25
N GLN A 64 8.66 -16.03 -18.33
CA GLN A 64 7.35 -15.89 -18.96
C GLN A 64 6.21 -16.35 -18.04
N ALA A 65 6.38 -17.48 -17.34
CA ALA A 65 5.41 -17.99 -16.40
C ALA A 65 5.17 -17.01 -15.24
N ILE A 66 6.25 -16.49 -14.63
CA ILE A 66 6.17 -15.49 -13.55
C ILE A 66 5.45 -14.22 -14.04
N ALA A 67 5.75 -13.73 -15.24
CA ALA A 67 5.13 -12.54 -15.80
C ALA A 67 3.62 -12.74 -16.10
N LYS A 68 3.25 -13.90 -16.66
CA LYS A 68 1.84 -14.26 -16.90
C LYS A 68 1.06 -14.30 -15.60
N GLU A 69 1.66 -14.88 -14.58
CA GLU A 69 1.04 -15.05 -13.28
C GLU A 69 0.90 -13.72 -12.52
N ALA A 70 1.93 -12.87 -12.57
CA ALA A 70 1.85 -11.50 -12.05
C ALA A 70 0.69 -10.72 -12.68
N LYS A 71 0.50 -10.82 -14.01
CA LYS A 71 -0.63 -10.21 -14.71
C LYS A 71 -1.97 -10.76 -14.23
N ARG A 72 -2.08 -12.07 -14.01
CA ARG A 72 -3.29 -12.72 -13.48
C ARG A 72 -3.65 -12.20 -12.09
N HIS A 73 -2.65 -11.89 -11.27
CA HIS A 73 -2.81 -11.33 -9.92
C HIS A 73 -2.87 -9.79 -9.88
N GLY A 74 -2.91 -9.10 -11.02
CA GLY A 74 -2.98 -7.63 -11.06
C GLY A 74 -1.77 -6.94 -10.42
N THR A 75 -0.59 -7.57 -10.44
CA THR A 75 0.62 -7.04 -9.80
C THR A 75 1.81 -7.04 -10.76
N SER A 76 2.91 -6.38 -10.38
CA SER A 76 4.13 -6.38 -11.20
C SER A 76 4.89 -7.70 -11.07
N THR A 77 5.63 -8.09 -12.13
CA THR A 77 6.49 -9.28 -12.13
C THR A 77 7.43 -9.33 -10.91
N SER A 78 8.03 -8.19 -10.56
CA SER A 78 8.94 -8.08 -9.41
C SER A 78 8.23 -8.25 -8.07
N ASN A 79 7.01 -7.72 -7.93
CA ASN A 79 6.22 -7.91 -6.72
C ASN A 79 5.75 -9.37 -6.58
N TYR A 80 5.30 -9.97 -7.67
CA TYR A 80 4.90 -11.37 -7.67
C TYR A 80 6.08 -12.29 -7.30
N ALA A 81 7.24 -12.08 -7.93
CA ALA A 81 8.47 -12.82 -7.61
C ALA A 81 8.86 -12.66 -6.14
N ARG A 82 8.80 -11.44 -5.59
CA ARG A 82 9.11 -11.19 -4.17
C ARG A 82 8.12 -11.91 -3.24
N ALA A 83 6.83 -11.94 -3.59
CA ALA A 83 5.82 -12.63 -2.79
C ALA A 83 6.04 -14.16 -2.78
N LEU A 84 6.42 -14.74 -3.92
CA LEU A 84 6.78 -16.16 -3.99
C LEU A 84 8.00 -16.49 -3.12
N LEU A 85 9.05 -15.65 -3.19
CA LEU A 85 10.24 -15.81 -2.35
C LEU A 85 9.89 -15.69 -0.86
N ALA A 86 9.14 -14.66 -0.48
CA ALA A 86 8.72 -14.47 0.92
C ALA A 86 7.90 -15.66 1.43
N LYS A 87 6.94 -16.15 0.62
CA LYS A 87 6.13 -17.33 0.98
C LYS A 87 7.00 -18.58 1.18
N ALA A 88 8.00 -18.80 0.33
CA ALA A 88 8.89 -19.94 0.44
C ALA A 88 9.81 -19.86 1.68
N MET A 89 10.18 -18.65 2.12
CA MET A 89 11.03 -18.44 3.30
C MET A 89 10.26 -18.43 4.62
N LEU A 90 8.95 -18.14 4.59
CA LEU A 90 8.08 -18.10 5.78
C LEU A 90 7.32 -19.41 6.02
N ALA A 91 7.42 -20.37 5.10
CA ALA A 91 6.88 -21.71 5.26
C ALA A 91 7.92 -22.59 5.97
N GLU A 92 8.14 -22.31 7.25
CA GLU A 92 8.76 -23.24 8.22
C GLU A 92 7.68 -23.79 9.15
#